data_AF-A0A8X6UDL8-F1
#
_entry.id   AF-A0A8X6UDL8-F1
#
_cell.length_a   1.000
_cell.length_b   1.000
_cell.length_c   1.000
_cell.angle_alpha   90.00
_cell.angle_beta   90.00
_cell.angle_gamma   90.00
#
_symmetry.space_group_name_H-M   'P 1'
#
loop_
_entity.id
_entity.type
_entity.pdbx_description
1 polymer ?
#
loop_
_entity_poly.entity_id
_entity_poly.type
_entity_poly.pdbx_seq_one_letter_code
_entity_poly.pdbx_strand_id
1 'polypeptide(L)'
;MDDFLSGKSTLEGAKNLQTKISQLLLRGGFEPHKWVSNSPELLKDLSASFYVLVKEFQDAPVKTSGTLWDPKVDCVTYNVKIND
;
A
#
# COMPACT_ATOMS: atom_id res chain seq x y z
N MET A 1 10.10 10.62 2.10
CA MET A 1 9.84 9.20 1.75
C MET A 1 8.67 8.85 2.62
N ASP A 2 7.48 8.97 2.07
CA ASP A 2 6.26 9.11 2.84
C ASP A 2 5.36 7.95 2.44
N ASP A 3 5.60 6.82 3.10
CA ASP A 3 4.79 5.63 2.95
C ASP A 3 3.58 5.75 3.88
N PHE A 4 2.36 5.54 3.36
CA PHE A 4 1.14 5.52 4.15
C PHE A 4 0.52 4.13 4.13
N LEU A 5 0.43 3.50 5.30
CA LEU A 5 -0.21 2.21 5.48
C LEU A 5 -1.41 2.37 6.43
N SER A 6 -2.59 1.92 5.99
CA SER A 6 -3.81 1.91 6.80
C SER A 6 -4.71 0.76 6.36
N GLY A 7 -5.59 0.32 7.27
CA GLY A 7 -6.54 -0.77 7.03
C GLY A 7 -7.97 -0.45 7.45
N LYS A 8 -8.89 -1.33 7.05
CA LYS A 8 -10.30 -1.36 7.48
C LYS A 8 -10.75 -2.80 7.68
N SER A 9 -11.77 -2.99 8.51
CA SER A 9 -12.35 -4.31 8.80
C SER A 9 -13.23 -4.85 7.66
N THR A 10 -13.61 -4.02 6.69
CA THR A 10 -14.43 -4.42 5.54
C THR A 10 -13.79 -3.93 4.24
N LEU A 11 -13.98 -4.70 3.16
CA LEU A 11 -13.49 -4.33 1.82
C LEU A 11 -14.11 -3.00 1.36
N GLU A 12 -15.42 -2.81 1.56
CA GLU A 12 -16.09 -1.55 1.23
C GLU A 12 -15.53 -0.36 2.02
N GLY A 13 -15.26 -0.56 3.32
CA GLY A 13 -14.62 0.45 4.15
C GLY A 13 -13.23 0.80 3.62
N ALA A 14 -12.45 -0.21 3.20
CA ALA A 14 -11.11 -0.02 2.63
C ALA A 14 -11.18 0.75 1.29
N LYS A 15 -12.13 0.43 0.42
CA LYS A 15 -12.37 1.16 -0.85
C LYS A 15 -12.72 2.63 -0.58
N ASN A 16 -13.64 2.89 0.34
CA ASN A 16 -14.02 4.25 0.73
C ASN A 16 -12.82 5.03 1.27
N LEU A 17 -11.99 4.39 2.10
CA LEU A 17 -10.77 4.98 2.64
C LEU A 17 -9.77 5.32 1.53
N GLN A 18 -9.50 4.38 0.61
CA GLN A 18 -8.63 4.60 -0.55
C GLN A 18 -9.08 5.82 -1.37
N THR A 19 -10.38 5.90 -1.71
CA THR A 19 -10.93 7.06 -2.44
C THR A 19 -10.72 8.37 -1.68
N LYS A 20 -11.01 8.41 -0.38
CA LYS A 20 -10.84 9.63 0.44
C LYS A 20 -9.40 10.09 0.50
N ILE A 21 -8.45 9.17 0.68
CA ILE A 21 -7.02 9.48 0.70
C ILE A 21 -6.57 10.00 -0.67
N SER A 22 -6.94 9.32 -1.76
CA SER A 22 -6.61 9.77 -3.11
C SER A 22 -7.10 11.19 -3.37
N GLN A 23 -8.36 11.50 -3.02
CA GLN A 23 -8.91 12.85 -3.19
C GLN A 23 -8.20 13.89 -2.31
N LEU A 24 -7.86 13.54 -1.07
CA LEU A 24 -7.14 14.43 -0.16
C LEU A 24 -5.74 14.75 -0.68
N LEU A 25 -4.99 13.74 -1.10
CA LEU A 25 -3.65 13.90 -1.67
C LEU A 25 -3.69 14.74 -2.94
N LEU A 26 -4.62 14.45 -3.86
CA LEU A 26 -4.79 15.22 -5.09
C LEU A 26 -5.09 16.70 -4.82
N ARG A 27 -5.94 17.00 -3.83
CA ARG A 27 -6.19 18.38 -3.39
C ARG A 27 -4.96 19.07 -2.82
N GLY A 28 -4.05 18.31 -2.21
CA GLY A 28 -2.76 18.79 -1.74
C GLY A 28 -1.69 18.90 -2.83
N GLY A 29 -2.00 18.57 -4.09
CA GLY A 29 -1.03 18.53 -5.19
C GLY A 29 -0.15 17.27 -5.20
N PHE A 30 -0.53 16.23 -4.45
CA PHE A 30 0.16 14.94 -4.40
C PHE A 30 -0.63 13.90 -5.19
N GLU A 31 -0.01 13.32 -6.21
CA GLU A 31 -0.58 12.18 -6.92
C GLU A 31 -0.06 10.87 -6.32
N PRO A 32 -0.92 10.00 -5.75
CA PRO A 32 -0.48 8.70 -5.25
C PRO A 32 -0.18 7.76 -6.42
N HIS A 33 1.10 7.54 -6.72
CA HIS A 33 1.53 6.72 -7.86
C HIS A 33 1.65 5.21 -7.57
N LYS A 34 1.65 4.79 -6.30
CA LYS A 34 1.87 3.39 -5.91
C LYS A 34 0.86 2.94 -4.86
N TRP A 35 0.13 1.88 -5.17
CA TRP A 35 -0.80 1.23 -4.25
C TRP A 35 -0.36 -0.21 -4.02
N VAL A 36 -0.49 -0.68 -2.78
CA VAL A 36 -0.30 -2.09 -2.43
C VAL A 36 -1.39 -2.48 -1.43
N SER A 37 -1.86 -3.72 -1.51
CA SER A 37 -2.95 -4.23 -0.69
C SER A 37 -2.78 -5.73 -0.47
N ASN A 38 -3.16 -6.22 0.70
CA ASN A 38 -3.33 -7.65 0.99
C ASN A 38 -4.59 -8.24 0.32
N SER A 39 -5.49 -7.39 -0.17
CA SER A 39 -6.68 -7.77 -0.93
C SER A 39 -6.56 -7.29 -2.38
N PRO A 40 -6.43 -8.20 -3.38
CA PRO A 40 -6.41 -7.84 -4.79
C PRO A 40 -7.67 -7.10 -5.27
N GLU A 41 -8.81 -7.34 -4.61
CA GLU A 41 -10.09 -6.68 -4.94
C GLU A 41 -10.06 -5.18 -4.68
N LEU A 42 -9.23 -4.72 -3.74
CA LEU A 42 -9.04 -3.30 -3.44
C LEU A 42 -8.27 -2.56 -4.56
N LEU A 43 -7.61 -3.32 -5.44
CA LEU A 43 -6.78 -2.78 -6.50
C LEU A 43 -7.48 -2.80 -7.87
N LYS A 44 -8.59 -3.57 -8.00
CA LYS A 44 -9.39 -3.70 -9.23
C LYS A 44 -9.97 -2.38 -9.73
N ASP A 45 -10.30 -1.49 -8.81
CA ASP A 45 -10.95 -0.21 -9.13
C ASP A 45 -9.95 0.90 -9.50
N LEU A 46 -8.64 0.61 -9.46
CA LEU A 46 -7.58 1.54 -9.86
C LEU A 46 -7.35 1.47 -11.38
N SER A 47 -7.00 2.59 -12.00
CA SER A 47 -6.70 2.62 -13.44
C SER A 47 -5.51 1.73 -13.82
N ALA A 48 -5.46 1.29 -15.07
CA ALA A 48 -4.48 0.33 -15.57
C ALA A 48 -3.00 0.75 -15.36
N SER A 49 -2.71 2.06 -15.30
CA SER A 49 -1.38 2.61 -15.02
C SER A 49 -0.90 2.31 -13.61
N PHE A 50 -1.80 2.23 -12.63
CA PHE A 50 -1.45 1.83 -11.26
C PHE A 50 -1.27 0.32 -11.15
N TYR A 51 -2.00 -0.45 -11.96
CA TYR A 51 -1.99 -1.92 -11.94
C TYR A 51 -0.62 -2.54 -12.26
N VAL A 52 0.13 -1.95 -13.20
CA VAL A 52 1.46 -2.43 -13.57
C VAL A 52 2.44 -2.28 -12.40
N LEU A 53 2.42 -1.12 -11.74
CA LEU A 53 3.24 -0.84 -10.55
C LEU A 53 2.85 -1.77 -9.39
N VAL A 54 1.56 -1.96 -9.14
CA VAL A 54 1.04 -2.83 -8.06
C VAL A 54 1.56 -4.28 -8.19
N LYS A 55 1.64 -4.83 -9.41
CA LYS A 55 2.08 -6.20 -9.64
C LYS A 55 3.55 -6.40 -9.27
N GLU A 56 4.39 -5.39 -9.49
CA GLU A 56 5.80 -5.41 -9.07
C GLU A 56 5.96 -5.48 -7.54
N PHE A 57 4.98 -4.95 -6.78
CA PHE A 57 5.02 -4.92 -5.31
C PHE A 57 4.20 -6.01 -4.62
N GLN A 58 3.30 -6.71 -5.32
CA GLN A 58 2.58 -7.85 -4.73
C GLN A 58 3.50 -9.06 -4.53
N ASP A 59 4.50 -9.24 -5.39
CA ASP A 59 5.34 -10.44 -5.39
C ASP A 59 6.57 -10.34 -4.47
N ALA A 60 6.77 -9.21 -3.80
CA ALA A 60 7.89 -9.00 -2.89
C ALA A 60 7.47 -8.18 -1.64
N PRO A 61 8.14 -8.36 -0.49
CA PRO A 61 7.92 -7.52 0.67
C PRO A 61 8.16 -6.04 0.36
N VAL A 62 7.21 -5.20 0.75
CA VAL A 62 7.28 -3.74 0.58
C VAL A 62 8.09 -3.14 1.72
N LYS A 63 9.18 -2.46 1.40
CA LYS A 63 9.97 -1.73 2.39
C LYS A 63 9.24 -0.45 2.78
N THR A 64 8.86 -0.32 4.04
CA THR A 64 8.15 0.82 4.59
C THR A 64 8.83 1.30 5.86
N SER A 65 9.42 2.51 5.82
CA SER A 65 10.04 3.14 7.01
C SER A 65 10.95 2.21 7.86
N GLY A 66 11.83 1.44 7.22
CA GLY A 66 12.75 0.50 7.89
C GLY A 66 12.13 -0.87 8.25
N THR A 67 10.84 -1.05 8.02
CA THR A 67 10.13 -2.33 8.11
C THR A 67 9.85 -2.90 6.71
N LEU A 68 9.46 -4.17 6.65
CA LEU A 68 9.12 -4.92 5.45
C LEU A 68 7.72 -5.50 5.66
N TRP A 69 6.73 -5.05 4.90
CA TRP A 69 5.39 -5.62 4.92
C TRP A 69 5.21 -6.59 3.77
N ASP A 70 4.80 -7.83 4.06
CA ASP A 70 4.38 -8.81 3.07
C ASP A 70 2.85 -8.78 2.94
N PRO A 71 2.30 -8.26 1.81
CA PRO A 71 0.86 -8.17 1.61
C PRO A 71 0.19 -9.55 1.48
N LYS A 72 0.93 -10.60 1.07
CA LYS A 72 0.34 -11.94 0.85
C LYS A 72 -0.07 -12.61 2.15
N VAL A 73 0.74 -12.42 3.20
CA VAL A 73 0.49 -12.99 4.53
C VAL A 73 0.03 -11.95 5.55
N ASP A 74 -0.04 -10.69 5.14
CA ASP A 74 -0.37 -9.53 5.96
C ASP A 74 0.51 -9.40 7.23
N CYS A 75 1.82 -9.57 7.03
CA CYS A 75 2.79 -9.53 8.12
C CYS A 75 3.80 -8.39 7.96
N VAL A 76 4.02 -7.63 9.02
CA VAL A 76 5.11 -6.65 9.10
C VAL A 76 6.31 -7.29 9.79
N THR A 77 7.47 -7.19 9.15
CA THR A 77 8.74 -7.73 9.61
C THR A 77 9.79 -6.62 9.66
N TYR A 78 10.83 -6.79 10.46
CA TYR A 78 11.96 -5.86 10.52
C TYR A 78 13.25 -6.65 10.73
N ASN A 79 14.37 -6.10 10.26
CA ASN A 79 15.68 -6.72 10.40
C ASN A 79 16.56 -5.84 11.28
N VAL A 80 17.08 -6.40 12.38
CA VAL A 80 18.01 -5.73 13.28
C VAL A 80 19.39 -6.30 13.05
N LYS A 81 20.34 -5.44 12.70
CA LYS A 81 21.77 -5.77 12.79
C LYS A 81 22.24 -5.42 14.19
N ILE A 82 22.60 -6.45 14.95
CA ILE A 82 23.32 -6.26 16.22
C ILE A 82 24.80 -6.15 15.81
N ASN A 83 25.40 -5.01 16.10
CA ASN A 83 26.85 -4.84 16.00
C ASN A 83 27.44 -5.19 17.36
N ASP A 84 28.42 -6.08 17.39
CA ASP A 84 29.26 -6.35 18.57
C ASP A 84 30.17 -5.15 18.88
#